data_AF-A0A832FLB3-F1
#
_entry.id   AF-A0A832FLB3-F1
#
_cell.length_a   1.000
_cell.length_b   1.000
_cell.length_c   1.000
_cell.angle_alpha   90.00
_cell.angle_beta   90.00
_cell.angle_gamma   90.00
#
_symmetry.space_group_name_H-M   'P 1'
#
loop_
_entity.id
_entity.type
_entity.pdbx_description
1 polymer ?
#
loop_
_entity_poly.entity_id
_entity_poly.type
_entity_poly.pdbx_seq_one_letter_code
_entity_poly.pdbx_strand_id
1 'polypeptide(L)'
;MVDLLSQTAELVNKTLYARGVCINRHYWVFPDTLTGLRYFAVDNSARCMGDGVSRIIPTHDNIAAIIAEKDEAVALVRTLRAALPPLQGQIDQRYFDTLQKVLQRSQLIVDIYRPMTEALWLYMQWEQTLSEFARDQQRHALLSALDRAERAIDEAERQDPFHERMALGSEAFGGTPVVDYMRARQLVEEVRGNVTYTVASSKWQGITVRPYTAGWPIWRMYCLDADRTIRSLLG
;
A
#
# COMPACT_ATOMS: atom_id res chain seq x y z
N MET A 1 -6.58 -26.29 10.46
CA MET A 1 -6.94 -25.70 9.15
C MET A 1 -7.67 -24.35 9.29
N VAL A 2 -8.62 -24.22 10.23
CA VAL A 2 -9.29 -22.93 10.56
C VAL A 2 -8.29 -21.81 10.95
N ASP A 3 -7.17 -22.17 11.58
CA ASP A 3 -6.13 -21.24 12.02
C ASP A 3 -5.38 -20.55 10.85
N LEU A 4 -4.99 -21.30 9.81
CA LEU A 4 -4.21 -20.76 8.67
C LEU A 4 -5.02 -19.74 7.84
N LEU A 5 -6.32 -20.02 7.61
CA LEU A 5 -7.19 -19.09 6.88
C LEU A 5 -7.38 -17.78 7.66
N SER A 6 -7.60 -17.86 8.98
CA SER A 6 -7.73 -16.67 9.82
C SER A 6 -6.46 -15.83 9.84
N GLN A 7 -5.29 -16.46 9.93
CA GLN A 7 -4.00 -15.79 9.87
C GLN A 7 -3.70 -15.18 8.50
N THR A 8 -4.13 -15.80 7.39
CA THR A 8 -3.99 -15.19 6.06
C THR A 8 -4.88 -13.96 5.87
N ALA A 9 -6.10 -13.97 6.42
CA ALA A 9 -6.97 -12.79 6.40
C ALA A 9 -6.39 -11.66 7.26
N GLU A 10 -5.84 -12.00 8.43
CA GLU A 10 -5.13 -11.05 9.28
C GLU A 10 -3.90 -10.47 8.59
N LEU A 11 -3.13 -11.28 7.86
CA LEU A 11 -1.99 -10.82 7.07
C LEU A 11 -2.43 -9.79 6.03
N VAL A 12 -3.48 -10.07 5.26
CA VAL A 12 -4.02 -9.13 4.26
C VAL A 12 -4.43 -7.82 4.93
N ASN A 13 -5.14 -7.90 6.06
CA ASN A 13 -5.58 -6.72 6.80
C ASN A 13 -4.40 -5.88 7.27
N LYS A 14 -3.41 -6.48 7.93
CA LYS A 14 -2.23 -5.76 8.43
C LYS A 14 -1.32 -5.23 7.32
N THR A 15 -1.41 -5.79 6.11
CA THR A 15 -0.61 -5.34 4.96
C THR A 15 -1.26 -4.17 4.24
N LEU A 16 -2.52 -4.33 3.81
CA LEU A 16 -3.19 -3.41 2.89
C LEU A 16 -3.97 -2.29 3.59
N TYR A 17 -4.13 -2.38 4.90
CA TYR A 17 -4.80 -1.37 5.71
C TYR A 17 -3.77 -0.69 6.62
N ALA A 18 -4.04 0.54 7.04
CA ALA A 18 -3.34 1.20 8.13
C ALA A 18 -4.32 1.38 9.28
N ARG A 19 -4.08 0.69 10.41
CA ARG A 19 -4.95 0.77 11.60
C ARG A 19 -6.40 0.40 11.28
N GLY A 20 -6.60 -0.55 10.37
CA GLY A 20 -7.91 -1.00 9.90
C GLY A 20 -8.55 -0.15 8.79
N VAL A 21 -7.89 0.93 8.34
CA VAL A 21 -8.35 1.77 7.23
C VAL A 21 -7.69 1.31 5.93
N CYS A 22 -8.47 1.09 4.87
CA CYS A 22 -7.97 0.65 3.57
C CYS A 22 -7.15 1.77 2.91
N ILE A 23 -5.91 1.46 2.51
CA ILE A 23 -4.98 2.46 1.94
C ILE A 23 -4.61 2.14 0.49
N ASN A 24 -5.21 1.09 -0.09
CA ASN A 24 -5.04 0.73 -1.49
C ASN A 24 -6.30 1.00 -2.31
N ARG A 25 -6.14 1.06 -3.63
CA ARG A 25 -7.23 1.24 -4.59
C ARG A 25 -7.74 -0.14 -5.01
N HIS A 26 -9.02 -0.46 -4.81
CA HIS A 26 -9.67 -1.77 -4.97
C HIS A 26 -9.03 -2.86 -5.88
N TYR A 27 -8.52 -2.51 -7.07
CA TYR A 27 -7.96 -3.46 -8.04
C TYR A 27 -6.42 -3.52 -8.07
N TRP A 28 -5.76 -2.61 -7.35
CA TRP A 28 -4.32 -2.46 -7.29
C TRP A 28 -3.84 -2.71 -5.87
N VAL A 29 -2.74 -3.45 -5.77
CA VAL A 29 -2.10 -3.67 -4.47
C VAL A 29 -1.51 -2.37 -3.94
N PHE A 30 -0.92 -1.53 -4.78
CA PHE A 30 -0.30 -0.27 -4.37
C PHE A 30 -1.13 0.95 -4.79
N PRO A 31 -1.13 2.03 -3.99
CA PRO A 31 -1.63 3.33 -4.44
C PRO A 31 -0.75 3.88 -5.56
N ASP A 32 -1.34 4.66 -6.46
CA ASP A 32 -0.65 5.24 -7.63
C ASP A 32 -0.23 6.70 -7.44
N THR A 33 -0.90 7.43 -6.56
CA THR A 33 -0.62 8.84 -6.28
C THR A 33 -0.90 9.18 -4.82
N LEU A 34 -0.26 10.23 -4.29
CA LEU A 34 -0.57 10.76 -2.95
C LEU A 34 -2.03 11.20 -2.82
N THR A 35 -2.58 11.80 -3.87
CA THR A 35 -3.99 12.21 -3.91
C THR A 35 -4.91 10.99 -3.84
N GLY A 36 -4.60 9.93 -4.62
CA GLY A 36 -5.34 8.67 -4.57
C GLY A 36 -5.28 8.04 -3.19
N LEU A 37 -4.11 7.95 -2.58
CA LEU A 37 -3.94 7.46 -1.21
C LEU A 37 -4.83 8.23 -0.22
N ARG A 38 -4.79 9.56 -0.24
CA ARG A 38 -5.60 10.41 0.67
C ARG A 38 -7.09 10.19 0.48
N TYR A 39 -7.54 10.16 -0.77
CA TYR A 39 -8.94 9.90 -1.09
C TYR A 39 -9.39 8.53 -0.56
N PHE A 40 -8.63 7.46 -0.82
CA PHE A 40 -9.00 6.12 -0.38
C PHE A 40 -8.93 5.98 1.14
N ALA A 41 -7.82 6.40 1.76
CA ALA A 41 -7.62 6.30 3.19
C ALA A 41 -8.64 7.15 3.95
N VAL A 42 -8.80 8.43 3.60
CA VAL A 42 -9.62 9.38 4.37
C VAL A 42 -11.07 9.38 3.91
N ASP A 43 -11.32 9.70 2.65
CA ASP A 43 -12.66 9.97 2.15
C ASP A 43 -13.50 8.71 1.96
N ASN A 44 -12.89 7.62 1.49
CA ASN A 44 -13.59 6.38 1.18
C ASN A 44 -13.61 5.39 2.36
N SER A 45 -12.46 5.17 3.02
CA SER A 45 -12.35 4.15 4.06
C SER A 45 -12.54 4.70 5.47
N ALA A 46 -11.71 5.62 5.92
CA ALA A 46 -11.71 6.09 7.31
C ALA A 46 -13.04 6.73 7.72
N ARG A 47 -13.70 7.48 6.82
CA ARG A 47 -15.04 8.05 7.09
C ARG A 47 -16.13 7.00 7.30
N CYS A 48 -15.99 5.83 6.69
CA CYS A 48 -16.92 4.72 6.86
C CYS A 48 -16.66 3.94 8.17
N MET A 49 -15.61 4.28 8.92
CA MET A 49 -15.26 3.67 10.20
C MET A 49 -15.39 4.73 11.30
N GLY A 50 -16.15 4.44 12.36
CA GLY A 50 -16.52 5.44 13.38
C GLY A 50 -15.39 6.40 13.83
N ASP A 51 -14.24 5.85 14.21
CA ASP A 51 -13.04 6.58 14.64
C ASP A 51 -11.86 6.46 13.63
N GLY A 52 -12.14 6.08 12.38
CA GLY A 52 -11.12 5.73 11.39
C GLY A 52 -10.15 6.88 11.12
N VAL A 53 -10.67 8.12 11.01
CA VAL A 53 -9.84 9.29 10.70
C VAL A 53 -8.81 9.53 11.79
N SER A 54 -9.21 9.53 13.07
CA SER A 54 -8.31 9.76 14.20
C SER A 54 -7.17 8.73 14.29
N ARG A 55 -7.39 7.51 13.80
CA ARG A 55 -6.39 6.44 13.82
C ARG A 55 -5.29 6.58 12.76
N ILE A 56 -5.52 7.40 11.73
CA ILE A 56 -4.58 7.57 10.60
C ILE A 56 -4.00 8.98 10.47
N ILE A 57 -4.40 9.93 11.33
CA ILE A 57 -3.78 11.26 11.41
C ILE A 57 -2.26 11.06 11.63
N PRO A 58 -1.38 11.79 10.93
CA PRO A 58 0.07 11.57 10.98
C PRO A 58 0.71 12.19 12.24
N THR A 59 0.25 11.76 13.42
CA THR A 59 0.88 12.06 14.72
C THR A 59 2.03 11.07 14.98
N HIS A 60 2.99 11.42 15.84
CA HIS A 60 4.08 10.50 16.19
C HIS A 60 3.58 9.13 16.68
N ASP A 61 2.55 9.12 17.54
CA ASP A 61 1.98 7.88 18.09
C ASP A 61 1.29 7.03 17.02
N ASN A 62 0.52 7.66 16.13
CA ASN A 62 -0.15 6.94 15.04
C ASN A 62 0.85 6.39 14.02
N ILE A 63 1.90 7.15 13.69
CA ILE A 63 2.98 6.69 12.80
C ILE A 63 3.65 5.46 13.40
N ALA A 64 4.01 5.51 14.69
CA ALA A 64 4.60 4.37 15.39
C ALA A 64 3.65 3.15 15.40
N ALA A 65 2.36 3.36 15.67
CA ALA A 65 1.36 2.28 15.68
C ALA A 65 1.14 1.65 14.29
N ILE A 66 1.13 2.47 13.23
CA ILE A 66 1.00 1.98 11.85
C ILE A 66 2.24 1.19 11.45
N ILE A 67 3.44 1.66 11.82
CA ILE A 67 4.69 0.96 11.59
C ILE A 67 4.69 -0.39 12.31
N ALA A 68 4.31 -0.42 13.59
CA ALA A 68 4.23 -1.65 14.36
C ALA A 68 3.27 -2.67 13.73
N GLU A 69 2.10 -2.23 13.24
CA GLU A 69 1.16 -3.09 12.52
C GLU A 69 1.79 -3.72 11.25
N LYS A 70 2.64 -2.97 10.54
CA LYS A 70 3.36 -3.48 9.36
C LYS A 70 4.46 -4.46 9.77
N ASP A 71 5.15 -4.21 10.88
CA ASP A 71 6.16 -5.13 11.42
C ASP A 71 5.51 -6.45 11.88
N GLU A 72 4.31 -6.41 12.45
CA GLU A 72 3.49 -7.59 12.74
C GLU A 72 3.13 -8.37 11.47
N ALA A 73 2.79 -7.68 10.37
CA ALA A 73 2.54 -8.32 9.08
C ALA A 73 3.78 -9.07 8.56
N VAL A 74 4.97 -8.45 8.67
CA VAL A 74 6.27 -9.07 8.31
C VAL A 74 6.51 -10.34 9.13
N ALA A 75 6.27 -10.29 10.45
CA ALA A 75 6.44 -11.43 11.32
C ALA A 75 5.43 -12.56 11.01
N LEU A 76 4.18 -12.20 10.72
CA LEU A 76 3.11 -13.14 10.42
C LEU A 76 3.36 -13.91 9.12
N VAL A 77 3.76 -13.22 8.05
CA VAL A 77 4.07 -13.91 6.78
C VAL A 77 5.26 -14.85 6.92
N ARG A 78 6.29 -14.49 7.70
CA ARG A 78 7.42 -15.38 8.00
C ARG A 78 6.97 -16.63 8.76
N THR A 79 6.09 -16.45 9.75
CA THR A 79 5.52 -17.55 10.54
C THR A 79 4.72 -18.49 9.65
N LEU A 80 3.84 -17.95 8.80
CA LEU A 80 3.05 -18.74 7.85
C LEU A 80 3.91 -19.50 6.85
N ARG A 81 4.99 -18.88 6.33
CA ARG A 81 5.94 -19.55 5.45
C ARG A 81 6.70 -20.68 6.14
N ALA A 82 7.09 -20.50 7.40
CA ALA A 82 7.75 -21.54 8.20
C ALA A 82 6.81 -22.70 8.57
N ALA A 83 5.51 -22.42 8.69
CA ALA A 83 4.48 -23.42 8.95
C ALA A 83 4.09 -24.25 7.71
N LEU A 84 4.52 -23.85 6.52
CA LEU A 84 4.14 -24.52 5.27
C LEU A 84 4.86 -25.87 5.04
N PRO A 85 6.20 -26.00 5.15
CA PRO A 85 6.90 -27.27 4.86
C PRO A 85 6.35 -28.50 5.61
N PRO A 86 5.96 -28.42 6.90
CA PRO A 86 5.33 -29.55 7.60
C PRO A 86 4.06 -30.09 6.93
N LEU A 87 3.34 -29.28 6.15
CA LEU A 87 2.12 -29.67 5.44
C LEU A 87 2.41 -30.45 4.14
N GLN A 88 3.67 -30.55 3.72
CA GLN A 88 4.06 -31.26 2.50
C GLN A 88 3.71 -32.74 2.61
N GLY A 89 2.94 -33.26 1.64
CA GLY A 89 2.42 -34.63 1.66
C GLY A 89 1.21 -34.86 2.57
N GLN A 90 0.79 -33.87 3.37
CA GLN A 90 -0.45 -33.94 4.18
C GLN A 90 -1.65 -33.33 3.44
N ILE A 91 -1.40 -32.42 2.50
CA ILE A 91 -2.41 -31.81 1.63
C ILE A 91 -2.08 -32.13 0.16
N ASP A 92 -3.08 -31.98 -0.70
CA ASP A 92 -2.90 -32.11 -2.15
C ASP A 92 -1.78 -31.17 -2.63
N GLN A 93 -0.88 -31.70 -3.47
CA GLN A 93 0.29 -30.99 -3.97
C GLN A 93 -0.08 -29.69 -4.68
N ARG A 94 -1.20 -29.65 -5.40
CA ARG A 94 -1.67 -28.44 -6.09
C ARG A 94 -2.01 -27.34 -5.09
N TYR A 95 -2.64 -27.68 -3.97
CA TYR A 95 -2.96 -26.70 -2.93
C TYR A 95 -1.70 -26.24 -2.20
N PHE A 96 -0.76 -27.15 -1.93
CA PHE A 96 0.54 -26.82 -1.34
C PHE A 96 1.32 -25.81 -2.21
N ASP A 97 1.47 -26.10 -3.50
CA ASP A 97 2.18 -25.22 -4.45
C ASP A 97 1.49 -23.85 -4.56
N THR A 98 0.16 -23.83 -4.50
CA THR A 98 -0.61 -22.58 -4.53
C THR A 98 -0.36 -21.75 -3.28
N LEU A 99 -0.43 -22.36 -2.09
CA LEU A 99 -0.14 -21.68 -0.83
C LEU A 99 1.29 -21.14 -0.77
N GLN A 100 2.26 -21.91 -1.26
CA GLN A 100 3.65 -21.48 -1.33
C GLN A 100 3.81 -20.20 -2.17
N LYS A 101 3.18 -20.16 -3.36
CA LYS A 101 3.22 -19.00 -4.25
C LYS A 101 2.52 -17.79 -3.64
N VAL A 102 1.34 -17.99 -3.03
CA VAL A 102 0.60 -16.91 -2.36
C VAL A 102 1.42 -16.32 -1.22
N LEU A 103 1.97 -17.14 -0.33
CA LEU A 103 2.76 -16.67 0.81
C LEU A 103 4.10 -16.03 0.39
N GLN A 104 4.75 -16.55 -0.65
CA GLN A 104 5.92 -15.88 -1.25
C GLN A 104 5.54 -14.50 -1.76
N ARG A 105 4.42 -14.38 -2.47
CA ARG A 105 3.96 -13.09 -2.99
C ARG A 105 3.55 -12.12 -1.89
N SER A 106 2.83 -12.60 -0.87
CA SER A 106 2.48 -11.80 0.30
C SER A 106 3.73 -11.27 0.99
N GLN A 107 4.81 -12.04 1.08
CA GLN A 107 6.08 -11.58 1.63
C GLN A 107 6.61 -10.38 0.84
N LEU A 108 6.68 -10.48 -0.49
CA LEU A 108 7.16 -9.39 -1.35
C LEU A 108 6.33 -8.11 -1.19
N ILE A 109 5.00 -8.26 -1.12
CA ILE A 109 4.08 -7.13 -0.92
C ILE A 109 4.31 -6.48 0.44
N VAL A 110 4.40 -7.26 1.50
CA VAL A 110 4.62 -6.77 2.87
C VAL A 110 5.97 -6.07 3.00
N ASP A 111 7.02 -6.62 2.40
CA ASP A 111 8.37 -6.06 2.42
C ASP A 111 8.43 -4.70 1.72
N ILE A 112 7.61 -4.45 0.70
CA ILE A 112 7.41 -3.12 0.11
C ILE A 112 6.57 -2.24 1.02
N TYR A 113 5.42 -2.74 1.48
CA TYR A 113 4.44 -1.95 2.22
C TYR A 113 5.00 -1.40 3.53
N ARG A 114 5.87 -2.13 4.22
CA ARG A 114 6.46 -1.66 5.48
C ARG A 114 7.22 -0.33 5.33
N PRO A 115 8.31 -0.25 4.55
CA PRO A 115 9.04 1.01 4.39
C PRO A 115 8.23 2.06 3.62
N MET A 116 7.39 1.65 2.67
CA MET A 116 6.55 2.59 1.91
C MET A 116 5.50 3.27 2.80
N THR A 117 4.83 2.53 3.69
CA THR A 117 3.85 3.11 4.63
C THR A 117 4.52 4.10 5.58
N GLU A 118 5.71 3.77 6.10
CA GLU A 118 6.49 4.69 6.92
C GLU A 118 6.79 5.99 6.16
N ALA A 119 7.31 5.90 4.93
CA ALA A 119 7.62 7.07 4.12
C ALA A 119 6.38 7.94 3.85
N LEU A 120 5.24 7.32 3.52
CA LEU A 120 3.99 8.04 3.23
C LEU A 120 3.46 8.79 4.45
N TRP A 121 3.50 8.17 5.63
CA TRP A 121 3.02 8.80 6.85
C TRP A 121 3.97 9.86 7.41
N LEU A 122 5.29 9.62 7.32
CA LEU A 122 6.29 10.65 7.60
C LEU A 122 6.15 11.85 6.65
N TYR A 123 5.85 11.62 5.37
CA TYR A 123 5.58 12.69 4.41
C TYR A 123 4.32 13.48 4.79
N MET A 124 3.22 12.81 5.15
CA MET A 124 2.00 13.49 5.59
C MET A 124 2.23 14.32 6.87
N GLN A 125 3.06 13.85 7.80
CA GLN A 125 3.49 14.63 8.97
C GLN A 125 4.33 15.84 8.56
N TRP A 126 5.29 15.64 7.67
CA TRP A 126 6.19 16.67 7.17
C TRP A 126 5.43 17.79 6.44
N GLU A 127 4.47 17.43 5.60
CA GLU A 127 3.62 18.38 4.89
C GLU A 127 2.78 19.25 5.86
N GLN A 128 2.28 18.66 6.95
CA GLN A 128 1.50 19.37 7.97
C GLN A 128 2.36 20.19 8.95
N THR A 129 3.67 19.93 9.02
CA THR A 129 4.58 20.64 9.91
C THR A 129 4.81 22.06 9.41
N LEU A 130 4.45 23.08 10.20
CA LEU A 130 4.54 24.49 9.78
C LEU A 130 5.95 25.08 9.85
N SER A 131 6.80 24.55 10.73
CA SER A 131 8.17 25.05 10.92
C SER A 131 9.13 24.45 9.89
N GLU A 132 9.81 25.31 9.12
CA GLU A 132 10.85 24.89 8.17
C GLU A 132 11.99 24.14 8.85
N PHE A 133 12.42 24.61 10.02
CA PHE A 133 13.46 23.93 10.81
C PHE A 133 13.04 22.52 11.23
N ALA A 134 11.79 22.36 11.70
CA ALA A 134 11.27 21.04 12.07
C ALA A 134 11.10 20.13 10.84
N ARG A 135 10.69 20.68 9.68
CA ARG A 135 10.65 19.96 8.41
C ARG A 135 12.03 19.45 7.99
N ASP A 136 13.07 20.26 8.13
CA ASP A 136 14.44 19.84 7.82
C ASP A 136 14.97 18.76 8.78
N GLN A 137 14.57 18.79 10.06
CA GLN A 137 14.90 17.71 11.00
C GLN A 137 14.24 16.37 10.62
N GLN A 138 12.98 16.40 10.18
CA GLN A 138 12.23 15.21 9.75
C GLN A 138 12.71 14.66 8.40
N ARG A 139 13.25 15.53 7.53
CA ARG A 139 13.65 15.20 6.16
C ARG A 139 14.60 14.00 6.08
N HIS A 140 15.58 13.90 6.97
CA HIS A 140 16.55 12.80 6.92
C HIS A 140 15.88 11.44 7.13
N ALA A 141 14.99 11.33 8.12
CA ALA A 141 14.24 10.11 8.38
C ALA A 141 13.32 9.75 7.20
N LEU A 142 12.65 10.74 6.60
CA LEU A 142 11.79 10.56 5.44
C LEU A 142 12.56 10.07 4.21
N LEU A 143 13.67 10.72 3.85
CA LEU A 143 14.52 10.29 2.73
C LEU A 143 15.07 8.88 2.95
N SER A 144 15.49 8.56 4.18
CA SER A 144 15.94 7.22 4.54
C SER A 144 14.83 6.16 4.37
N ALA A 145 13.59 6.49 4.73
CA ALA A 145 12.45 5.60 4.53
C ALA A 145 12.12 5.39 3.03
N LEU A 146 12.22 6.44 2.22
CA LEU A 146 12.07 6.36 0.76
C LEU A 146 13.14 5.47 0.13
N ASP A 147 14.40 5.61 0.54
CA ASP A 147 15.50 4.75 0.06
C ASP A 147 15.32 3.28 0.45
N ARG A 148 14.68 3.01 1.60
CA ARG A 148 14.31 1.64 1.98
C ARG A 148 13.14 1.11 1.13
N ALA A 149 12.16 1.96 0.83
CA ALA A 149 11.01 1.58 0.01
C ALA A 149 11.43 1.26 -1.43
N GLU A 150 12.27 2.10 -2.03
CA GLU A 150 12.82 1.91 -3.38
C GLU A 150 13.60 0.59 -3.49
N ARG A 151 14.50 0.33 -2.54
CA ARG A 151 15.24 -0.96 -2.47
C ARG A 151 14.32 -2.17 -2.30
N ALA A 152 13.27 -2.05 -1.49
CA ALA A 152 12.31 -3.13 -1.31
C ALA A 152 11.53 -3.42 -2.60
N ILE A 153 11.18 -2.37 -3.38
CA ILE A 153 10.54 -2.52 -4.69
C ILE A 153 11.48 -3.20 -5.68
N ASP A 154 12.73 -2.74 -5.78
CA ASP A 154 13.75 -3.33 -6.66
C ASP A 154 14.00 -4.82 -6.35
N GLU A 155 14.10 -5.15 -5.07
CA GLU A 155 14.32 -6.53 -4.62
C GLU A 155 13.09 -7.39 -4.94
N ALA A 156 11.90 -6.89 -4.64
CA ALA A 156 10.66 -7.62 -4.85
C ALA A 156 10.40 -7.89 -6.34
N GLU A 157 10.64 -6.91 -7.21
CA GLU A 157 10.51 -7.06 -8.66
C GLU A 157 11.49 -8.11 -9.21
N ARG A 158 12.73 -8.13 -8.71
CA ARG A 158 13.73 -9.14 -9.10
C ARG A 158 13.35 -10.55 -8.63
N GLN A 159 12.70 -10.65 -7.48
CA GLN A 159 12.32 -11.93 -6.86
C GLN A 159 10.95 -12.44 -7.29
N ASP A 160 10.11 -11.65 -7.94
CA ASP A 160 8.75 -12.06 -8.33
C ASP A 160 8.77 -12.89 -9.61
N PRO A 161 8.60 -14.23 -9.52
CA PRO A 161 8.58 -15.08 -10.71
C PRO A 161 7.31 -14.89 -11.55
N PHE A 162 6.35 -14.06 -11.09
CA PHE A 162 5.08 -13.78 -11.77
C PHE A 162 5.02 -12.42 -12.45
N HIS A 163 6.10 -11.62 -12.37
CA HIS A 163 6.14 -10.24 -12.87
C HIS A 163 5.67 -10.12 -14.34
N GLU A 164 6.19 -10.95 -15.25
CA GLU A 164 5.87 -10.87 -16.68
C GLU A 164 4.41 -11.25 -17.03
N ARG A 165 3.76 -12.09 -16.22
CA ARG A 165 2.37 -12.54 -16.48
C ARG A 165 1.33 -11.46 -16.15
N MET A 166 1.73 -10.41 -15.46
CA MET A 166 0.88 -9.38 -14.87
C MET A 166 0.73 -8.13 -15.74
N ALA A 167 1.62 -7.94 -16.72
CA ALA A 167 1.53 -6.88 -17.72
C ALA A 167 0.30 -7.00 -18.64
N LEU A 168 -0.45 -8.11 -18.56
CA LEU A 168 -1.62 -8.41 -19.40
C LEU A 168 -2.96 -7.84 -18.90
N GLY A 169 -2.96 -7.03 -17.83
CA GLY A 169 -4.15 -6.32 -17.37
C GLY A 169 -5.16 -7.19 -16.60
N SER A 170 -6.10 -6.51 -15.91
CA SER A 170 -7.03 -7.12 -14.94
C SER A 170 -8.07 -8.07 -15.56
N GLU A 171 -8.30 -8.01 -16.87
CA GLU A 171 -9.29 -8.83 -17.58
C GLU A 171 -8.87 -10.30 -17.67
N ALA A 172 -7.56 -10.59 -17.70
CA ALA A 172 -7.05 -11.96 -17.76
C ALA A 172 -7.20 -12.74 -16.43
N PHE A 173 -7.44 -12.05 -15.31
CA PHE A 173 -7.39 -12.63 -13.96
C PHE A 173 -8.68 -12.45 -13.13
N GLY A 174 -9.83 -12.23 -13.77
CA GLY A 174 -11.15 -12.33 -13.12
C GLY A 174 -11.32 -11.47 -11.86
N GLY A 175 -10.64 -10.32 -11.77
CA GLY A 175 -10.71 -9.43 -10.60
C GLY A 175 -9.62 -9.62 -9.53
N THR A 176 -8.54 -10.38 -9.80
CA THR A 176 -7.41 -10.53 -8.87
C THR A 176 -6.60 -9.22 -8.77
N PRO A 177 -6.26 -8.72 -7.56
CA PRO A 177 -5.46 -7.51 -7.40
C PRO A 177 -4.11 -7.59 -8.12
N VAL A 178 -3.80 -6.54 -8.88
CA VAL A 178 -2.58 -6.48 -9.69
C VAL A 178 -1.47 -5.84 -8.84
N VAL A 179 -0.40 -6.60 -8.56
CA VAL A 179 0.90 -6.09 -8.11
C VAL A 179 1.59 -5.41 -9.30
N ASP A 180 1.69 -4.09 -9.21
CA ASP A 180 2.30 -3.23 -10.23
C ASP A 180 3.41 -2.41 -9.54
N TYR A 181 4.65 -2.85 -9.73
CA TYR A 181 5.82 -2.22 -9.11
C TYR A 181 6.04 -0.80 -9.62
N MET A 182 5.63 -0.48 -10.85
CA MET A 182 5.75 0.87 -11.41
C MET A 182 4.88 1.86 -10.64
N ARG A 183 3.69 1.47 -10.19
CA ARG A 183 2.84 2.32 -9.33
C ARG A 183 3.51 2.63 -7.99
N ALA A 184 4.10 1.62 -7.35
CA ALA A 184 4.83 1.82 -6.11
C ALA A 184 6.04 2.76 -6.31
N ARG A 185 6.80 2.60 -7.40
CA ARG A 185 7.91 3.50 -7.77
C ARG A 185 7.43 4.94 -7.98
N GLN A 186 6.41 5.13 -8.81
CA GLN A 186 5.84 6.45 -9.11
C GLN A 186 5.43 7.20 -7.84
N LEU A 187 4.80 6.50 -6.89
CA LEU A 187 4.41 7.10 -5.62
C LEU A 187 5.63 7.49 -4.76
N VAL A 188 6.65 6.62 -4.67
CA VAL A 188 7.90 6.92 -3.95
C VAL A 188 8.64 8.10 -4.59
N GLU A 189 8.69 8.16 -5.92
CA GLU A 189 9.28 9.26 -6.69
C GLU A 189 8.51 10.58 -6.51
N GLU A 190 7.17 10.54 -6.52
CA GLU A 190 6.30 11.70 -6.26
C GLU A 190 6.64 12.31 -4.89
N VAL A 191 6.69 11.47 -3.85
CA VAL A 191 7.04 11.91 -2.48
C VAL A 191 8.46 12.47 -2.44
N ARG A 192 9.43 11.77 -3.05
CA ARG A 192 10.83 12.21 -3.09
C ARG A 192 10.98 13.57 -3.78
N GLY A 193 10.28 13.77 -4.89
CA GLY A 193 10.24 15.03 -5.62
C GLY A 193 9.73 16.17 -4.73
N ASN A 194 8.57 15.98 -4.08
CA ASN A 194 7.99 16.99 -3.20
C ASN A 194 8.95 17.37 -2.05
N VAL A 195 9.59 16.39 -1.40
CA VAL A 195 10.51 16.65 -0.28
C VAL A 195 11.80 17.34 -0.75
N THR A 196 12.26 17.05 -1.97
CA THR A 196 13.52 17.61 -2.50
C THR A 196 13.33 19.04 -3.04
N TYR A 197 12.27 19.28 -3.82
CA TYR A 197 12.08 20.54 -4.55
C TYR A 197 11.39 21.65 -3.74
N THR A 198 10.54 21.33 -2.75
CA THR A 198 9.79 22.35 -2.00
C THR A 198 10.65 23.25 -1.11
N VAL A 199 11.88 22.87 -0.76
CA VAL A 199 12.80 23.72 0.04
C VAL A 199 13.70 24.60 -0.83
N ALA A 200 13.87 24.28 -2.11
CA ALA A 200 14.71 25.08 -3.00
C ALA A 200 14.08 26.44 -3.35
N SER A 201 12.78 26.65 -3.10
CA SER A 201 12.06 27.87 -3.51
C SER A 201 12.12 29.03 -2.50
N SER A 202 12.70 28.87 -1.31
CA SER A 202 12.77 29.96 -0.31
C SER A 202 14.01 30.85 -0.45
N LYS A 203 14.95 30.53 -1.35
CA LYS A 203 16.16 31.33 -1.60
C LYS A 203 16.33 31.63 -3.08
N TRP A 204 15.69 32.71 -3.50
CA TRP A 204 15.99 33.46 -4.73
C TRP A 204 15.70 32.78 -6.09
N GLN A 205 14.99 33.56 -6.93
CA GLN A 205 14.82 33.43 -8.38
C GLN A 205 13.79 32.41 -8.88
N GLY A 206 12.92 32.92 -9.75
CA GLY A 206 11.85 32.18 -10.39
C GLY A 206 12.38 31.00 -11.19
N ILE A 207 11.92 29.81 -10.84
CA ILE A 207 11.76 28.70 -11.77
C ILE A 207 10.36 28.12 -11.51
N THR A 208 9.47 28.39 -12.46
CA THR A 208 8.18 27.70 -12.57
C THR A 208 8.43 26.31 -13.13
N VAL A 209 8.19 25.26 -12.34
CA VAL A 209 7.84 23.95 -12.88
C VAL A 209 6.66 23.39 -12.08
N ARG A 210 5.46 23.48 -12.67
CA ARG A 210 4.36 22.56 -12.39
C ARG A 210 4.29 21.56 -13.53
N PRO A 211 4.21 20.26 -13.27
CA PRO A 211 3.35 19.38 -14.02
C PRO A 211 2.03 19.24 -13.25
N TYR A 212 1.01 19.77 -13.88
CA TYR A 212 -0.39 19.54 -13.59
C TYR A 212 -0.73 18.08 -13.92
N THR A 213 -1.37 17.35 -13.00
CA THR A 213 -2.34 16.31 -13.40
C THR A 213 -3.66 16.60 -12.70
N ALA A 214 -4.55 17.25 -13.45
CA ALA A 214 -5.97 17.19 -13.19
C ALA A 214 -6.47 15.76 -13.39
N GLY A 215 -7.37 15.35 -12.51
CA GLY A 215 -8.19 14.16 -12.64
C GLY A 215 -9.38 14.22 -11.68
N TRP A 216 -10.32 15.13 -11.95
CA TRP A 216 -11.70 15.07 -11.44
C TRP A 216 -12.61 14.56 -12.59
N PRO A 217 -13.84 14.10 -12.35
CA PRO A 217 -14.25 12.84 -11.76
C PRO A 217 -14.95 11.94 -12.80
N ILE A 218 -14.62 10.65 -12.84
CA ILE A 218 -15.54 9.61 -13.32
C ILE A 218 -15.41 8.57 -12.19
N TRP A 219 -16.47 8.23 -11.47
CA TRP A 219 -17.18 6.97 -11.65
C TRP A 219 -18.43 7.02 -10.76
N ARG A 220 -19.43 7.79 -11.20
CA ARG A 220 -20.81 7.70 -10.69
C ARG A 220 -21.64 6.68 -11.48
N MET A 221 -21.00 5.80 -12.26
CA MET A 221 -21.69 4.99 -13.28
C MET A 221 -21.83 3.49 -12.96
N TYR A 222 -21.16 2.94 -11.93
CA TYR A 222 -21.12 1.49 -11.74
C TYR A 222 -21.65 0.96 -10.41
N CYS A 223 -21.88 1.84 -9.43
CA CYS A 223 -22.53 1.44 -8.18
C CYS A 223 -24.06 1.25 -8.31
N LEU A 224 -24.66 1.55 -9.46
CA LEU A 224 -26.09 1.34 -9.71
C LEU A 224 -26.40 0.06 -10.50
N ASP A 225 -25.47 -0.48 -11.30
CA ASP A 225 -25.71 -1.71 -12.08
C ASP A 225 -25.31 -3.00 -11.36
N ALA A 226 -24.33 -2.96 -10.45
CA ALA A 226 -23.99 -4.12 -9.62
C ALA A 226 -25.12 -4.45 -8.62
N ASP A 227 -25.73 -3.43 -8.02
CA ASP A 227 -26.85 -3.62 -7.08
C ASP A 227 -28.13 -4.11 -7.79
N ARG A 228 -28.33 -3.72 -9.06
CA ARG A 228 -29.46 -4.19 -9.90
C ARG A 228 -29.27 -5.62 -10.37
N THR A 229 -28.04 -6.03 -10.67
CA THR A 229 -27.69 -7.39 -11.10
C THR A 229 -27.69 -8.36 -9.92
N ILE A 230 -27.26 -7.93 -8.74
CA ILE A 230 -27.34 -8.76 -7.52
C ILE A 230 -28.79 -8.92 -7.06
N ARG A 231 -29.62 -7.88 -7.12
CA ARG A 231 -31.06 -8.00 -6.82
C ARG A 231 -31.84 -8.83 -7.84
N SER A 232 -31.49 -8.79 -9.13
CA SER A 232 -32.16 -9.64 -10.12
C SER A 232 -31.74 -11.12 -10.06
N LEU A 233 -30.56 -11.42 -9.50
CA LEU A 233 -30.06 -12.79 -9.31
C LEU A 233 -30.51 -13.42 -7.99
N LEU A 234 -30.89 -12.62 -6.98
CA LEU A 234 -31.26 -13.11 -5.65
C LEU A 234 -32.77 -13.13 -5.36
N GLY A 235 -33.60 -12.50 -6.20
CA GLY A 235 -35.07 -12.44 -6.02
C GLY A 235 -35.51 -11.25 -5.18
#